data_AF-A0A1D2QWT4-F1
#
_entry.id   AF-A0A1D2QWT4-F1
#
_cell.length_a   1.000
_cell.length_b   1.000
_cell.length_c   1.000
_cell.angle_alpha   90.00
_cell.angle_beta   90.00
_cell.angle_gamma   90.00
#
_symmetry.space_group_name_H-M   'P 1'
#
loop_
_entity.id
_entity.type
_entity.pdbx_description
1 polymer ?
#
loop_
_entity_poly.entity_id
_entity_poly.type
_entity_poly.pdbx_seq_one_letter_code
_entity_poly.pdbx_strand_id
1 'polypeptide(L)'
;MTLKVIKMKTALTIAGSDPIAGAGIQQDLKVFQALGVYGTSAVTSVTAQNTTGVQKIKVLDGKIISEQIDSVLSDLRVDAVKTGMLGNAEIISIVYGKLREYGIENLVVDPVMLSTSGAELLERSALEPLKKLISAAKLTTPNVREAEILSGIEINGPEDMKLAAGKIADGMGGGGCVVTGGDLKAEDRFTDVLYFKNRYNIFSEKDRGIETHGTGCVFSSALTANIALGLWVVQAVRNAKKFTSDAIRHYVMLEHLPSKSNLKIPDASINSGRVIVVDMVRRGIDRIISCKDAYKLAPQVGVNIAMALENANSVEDVAGLTGRIIRVKDQLIPAGVVEFAGSGHVGRVVLTAMNYDQGRRAAMNIRFSDEILEVCKKTGLAISGFDRDEQPQDTKTMEWGTKAAIEKSLKEEGKVPDIVYDRGGIGKEAMIRILGKNAEDVVDCAIKIAGRL
;
A
#
# COMPACT_ATOMS: atom_id res chain seq x y z
N MET A 1 -6.26 5.98 35.72
CA MET A 1 -5.79 5.48 34.42
C MET A 1 -6.82 5.90 33.39
N THR A 2 -6.64 7.05 32.74
CA THR A 2 -7.63 7.58 31.79
C THR A 2 -7.48 6.79 30.50
N LEU A 3 -8.41 5.85 30.25
CA LEU A 3 -8.48 5.15 28.97
C LEU A 3 -8.60 6.21 27.87
N LYS A 4 -7.56 6.32 27.05
CA LYS A 4 -7.54 7.24 25.91
C LYS A 4 -8.44 6.62 24.84
N VAL A 5 -9.72 6.95 24.87
CA VAL A 5 -10.69 6.48 23.86
C VAL A 5 -10.34 7.18 22.55
N ILE A 6 -9.57 6.51 21.69
CA ILE A 6 -9.34 6.95 20.33
C ILE A 6 -10.64 6.69 19.57
N LYS A 7 -11.31 7.76 19.12
CA LYS A 7 -12.54 7.66 18.33
C LYS A 7 -12.18 7.23 16.91
N MET A 8 -12.02 5.91 16.71
CA MET A 8 -11.74 5.31 15.42
C MET A 8 -13.01 5.30 14.56
N LYS A 9 -12.84 5.47 13.24
CA LYS A 9 -13.93 5.29 12.28
C LYS A 9 -14.23 3.81 12.10
N THR A 10 -15.50 3.48 11.86
CA THR A 10 -15.92 2.07 11.73
C THR A 10 -16.51 1.81 10.35
N ALA A 11 -16.20 0.67 9.75
CA ALA A 11 -16.82 0.20 8.52
C ALA A 11 -17.33 -1.24 8.66
N LEU A 12 -18.45 -1.54 7.99
CA LEU A 12 -19.04 -2.87 7.91
C LEU A 12 -18.89 -3.43 6.50
N THR A 13 -18.37 -4.65 6.36
CA THR A 13 -18.48 -5.42 5.11
C THR A 13 -19.60 -6.47 5.22
N ILE A 14 -20.41 -6.60 4.18
CA ILE A 14 -21.43 -7.64 4.05
C ILE A 14 -21.08 -8.47 2.81
N ALA A 15 -20.40 -9.60 3.01
CA ALA A 15 -19.83 -10.40 1.92
C ALA A 15 -19.60 -11.87 2.31
N GLY A 16 -19.15 -12.67 1.34
CA GLY A 16 -18.72 -14.04 1.57
C GLY A 16 -17.36 -14.15 2.23
N SER A 17 -17.13 -15.26 2.93
CA SER A 17 -15.85 -15.63 3.54
C SER A 17 -14.98 -16.42 2.57
N ASP A 18 -13.76 -15.94 2.36
CA ASP A 18 -12.69 -16.65 1.66
C ASP A 18 -11.69 -17.24 2.67
N PRO A 19 -11.59 -18.57 2.79
CA PRO A 19 -10.73 -19.23 3.77
C PRO A 19 -9.22 -19.01 3.55
N ILE A 20 -8.76 -18.66 2.34
CA ILE A 20 -7.34 -18.29 2.13
C ILE A 20 -7.05 -16.81 2.36
N ALA A 21 -8.07 -16.03 2.73
CA ALA A 21 -7.99 -14.62 3.05
C ALA A 21 -7.41 -13.75 1.92
N GLY A 22 -7.64 -14.13 0.66
CA GLY A 22 -7.24 -13.36 -0.53
C GLY A 22 -8.34 -12.43 -1.07
N ALA A 23 -9.60 -12.74 -0.77
CA ALA A 23 -10.78 -11.94 -1.12
C ALA A 23 -11.80 -11.93 0.03
N GLY A 24 -13.04 -11.56 -0.27
CA GLY A 24 -14.17 -11.62 0.68
C GLY A 24 -13.98 -10.74 1.92
N ILE A 25 -14.70 -11.08 2.99
CA ILE A 25 -14.64 -10.33 4.25
C ILE A 25 -13.22 -10.24 4.81
N GLN A 26 -12.39 -11.27 4.62
CA GLN A 26 -11.02 -11.29 5.13
C GLN A 26 -10.17 -10.19 4.51
N GLN A 27 -10.25 -10.03 3.18
CA GLN A 27 -9.52 -8.97 2.49
C GLN A 27 -10.08 -7.59 2.85
N ASP A 28 -11.40 -7.48 3.01
CA ASP A 28 -12.05 -6.23 3.40
C ASP A 28 -11.57 -5.74 4.77
N LEU A 29 -11.55 -6.64 5.76
CA LEU A 29 -11.08 -6.32 7.11
C LEU A 29 -9.59 -5.94 7.13
N LYS A 30 -8.74 -6.63 6.35
CA LYS A 30 -7.32 -6.27 6.20
C LYS A 30 -7.16 -4.85 5.63
N VAL A 31 -7.94 -4.50 4.61
CA VAL A 31 -7.90 -3.18 3.98
C VAL A 31 -8.40 -2.08 4.92
N PHE A 32 -9.50 -2.32 5.64
CA PHE A 32 -10.00 -1.39 6.65
C PHE A 32 -8.95 -1.12 7.73
N GLN A 33 -8.34 -2.17 8.26
CA GLN A 33 -7.28 -2.06 9.26
C GLN A 33 -6.06 -1.30 8.73
N ALA A 34 -5.62 -1.60 7.50
CA ALA A 34 -4.48 -0.93 6.87
C ALA A 34 -4.72 0.58 6.64
N LEU A 35 -5.98 1.00 6.53
CA LEU A 35 -6.39 2.40 6.36
C LEU A 35 -6.83 3.06 7.68
N GLY A 36 -6.63 2.40 8.83
CA GLY A 36 -6.97 2.96 10.14
C GLY A 36 -8.47 3.07 10.40
N VAL A 37 -9.27 2.18 9.80
CA VAL A 37 -10.72 2.03 10.03
C VAL A 37 -10.97 0.71 10.74
N TYR A 38 -11.74 0.74 11.82
CA TYR A 38 -12.16 -0.46 12.54
C TYR A 38 -13.14 -1.26 11.67
N GLY A 39 -12.76 -2.47 11.28
CA GLY A 39 -13.55 -3.32 10.42
C GLY A 39 -14.51 -4.24 11.19
N THR A 40 -15.75 -4.32 10.73
CA THR A 40 -16.77 -5.27 11.18
C THR A 40 -17.32 -6.03 9.98
N SER A 41 -17.97 -7.18 10.20
CA SER A 41 -18.44 -8.02 9.10
C SER A 41 -19.78 -8.70 9.40
N ALA A 42 -20.63 -8.83 8.39
CA ALA A 42 -21.74 -9.77 8.35
C ALA A 42 -21.52 -10.76 7.20
N VAL A 43 -21.42 -12.04 7.53
CA VAL A 43 -21.06 -13.08 6.56
C VAL A 43 -22.30 -13.54 5.81
N THR A 44 -22.28 -13.49 4.47
CA THR A 44 -23.39 -13.94 3.61
C THR A 44 -23.26 -15.40 3.19
N SER A 45 -22.02 -15.86 3.07
CA SER A 45 -21.69 -17.19 2.56
C SER A 45 -20.31 -17.61 3.03
N VAL A 46 -20.07 -18.91 3.07
CA VAL A 46 -18.74 -19.48 3.27
C VAL A 46 -18.33 -20.25 2.03
N THR A 47 -17.09 -20.09 1.60
CA THR A 47 -16.53 -20.89 0.51
C THR A 47 -15.56 -21.95 1.06
N ALA A 48 -15.58 -23.13 0.43
CA ALA A 48 -14.39 -23.97 0.39
C ALA A 48 -13.64 -23.52 -0.87
N GLN A 49 -12.56 -22.79 -0.66
CA GLN A 49 -11.76 -22.18 -1.72
C GLN A 49 -10.28 -22.33 -1.36
N ASN A 50 -9.44 -22.42 -2.38
CA ASN A 50 -7.99 -22.33 -2.24
C ASN A 50 -7.41 -21.62 -3.46
N THR A 51 -6.10 -21.65 -3.61
CA THR A 51 -5.42 -20.91 -4.69
C THR A 51 -5.66 -21.46 -6.09
N THR A 52 -6.31 -22.61 -6.24
CA THR A 52 -6.67 -23.19 -7.54
C THR A 52 -8.14 -22.96 -7.92
N GLY A 53 -8.94 -22.37 -7.03
CA GLY A 53 -10.31 -21.98 -7.31
C GLY A 53 -11.28 -22.26 -6.17
N VAL A 54 -12.58 -22.11 -6.46
CA VAL A 54 -13.69 -22.36 -5.54
C VAL A 54 -14.18 -23.80 -5.73
N GLN A 55 -14.18 -24.59 -4.65
CA GLN A 55 -14.69 -25.97 -4.66
C GLN A 55 -16.15 -26.05 -4.23
N LYS A 56 -16.58 -25.18 -3.31
CA LYS A 56 -17.95 -25.17 -2.81
C LYS A 56 -18.33 -23.80 -2.29
N ILE A 57 -19.59 -23.42 -2.48
CA ILE A 57 -20.20 -22.24 -1.89
C ILE A 57 -21.38 -22.70 -1.04
N LYS A 58 -21.49 -22.19 0.19
CA LYS A 58 -22.66 -22.35 1.05
C LYS A 58 -23.14 -20.98 1.48
N VAL A 59 -24.28 -20.56 0.94
CA VAL A 59 -25.01 -19.37 1.41
C VAL A 59 -25.55 -19.66 2.81
N LEU A 60 -25.39 -18.70 3.72
CA LEU A 60 -25.92 -18.80 5.08
C LEU A 60 -27.42 -18.52 5.08
N ASP A 61 -28.07 -18.94 6.16
CA ASP A 61 -29.49 -18.65 6.36
C ASP A 61 -29.75 -17.14 6.42
N GLY A 62 -30.78 -16.68 5.73
CA GLY A 62 -31.13 -15.26 5.64
C GLY A 62 -31.40 -14.62 7.01
N LYS A 63 -31.94 -15.38 7.97
CA LYS A 63 -32.17 -14.92 9.34
C LYS A 63 -30.86 -14.66 10.07
N ILE A 64 -29.89 -15.56 9.95
CA ILE A 64 -28.55 -15.39 10.53
C ILE A 64 -27.83 -14.18 9.92
N ILE A 65 -28.00 -13.93 8.62
CA ILE A 65 -27.44 -12.74 7.97
C ILE A 65 -28.08 -11.46 8.52
N SER A 66 -29.42 -11.45 8.65
CA SER A 66 -30.17 -10.35 9.26
C SER A 66 -29.70 -10.07 10.70
N GLU A 67 -29.62 -11.11 11.53
CA GLU A 67 -29.23 -11.00 12.95
C GLU A 67 -27.78 -10.50 13.11
N GLN A 68 -26.86 -10.88 12.22
CA GLN A 68 -25.50 -10.32 12.20
C GLN A 68 -25.51 -8.82 11.89
N ILE A 69 -26.27 -8.39 10.88
CA ILE A 69 -26.39 -6.97 10.50
C ILE A 69 -27.01 -6.18 11.65
N ASP A 70 -28.08 -6.70 12.26
CA ASP A 70 -28.73 -6.09 13.42
C ASP A 70 -27.77 -5.98 14.61
N SER A 71 -27.01 -7.03 14.92
CA SER A 71 -26.06 -7.04 16.03
C SER A 71 -24.99 -5.96 15.87
N VAL A 72 -24.50 -5.73 14.65
CA VAL A 72 -23.49 -4.69 14.40
C VAL A 72 -24.11 -3.29 14.39
N LEU A 73 -25.19 -3.09 13.64
CA LEU A 73 -25.74 -1.75 13.40
C LEU A 73 -26.54 -1.18 14.58
N SER A 74 -27.03 -2.05 15.47
CA SER A 74 -27.70 -1.60 16.71
C SER A 74 -26.73 -1.22 17.84
N ASP A 75 -25.51 -1.77 17.84
CA ASP A 75 -24.49 -1.55 18.89
C ASP A 75 -23.44 -0.51 18.47
N LEU A 76 -22.99 -0.55 17.21
CA LEU A 76 -21.88 0.26 16.72
C LEU A 76 -22.35 1.37 15.77
N ARG A 77 -21.79 2.56 15.97
CA ARG A 77 -21.87 3.62 14.94
C ARG A 77 -20.97 3.24 13.77
N VAL A 78 -21.56 2.68 12.72
CA VAL A 78 -20.87 2.39 11.46
C VAL A 78 -20.85 3.62 10.55
N ASP A 79 -19.67 4.08 10.15
CA ASP A 79 -19.49 5.28 9.33
C ASP A 79 -19.62 4.99 7.81
N ALA A 80 -19.36 3.76 7.36
CA ALA A 80 -19.62 3.32 5.99
C ALA A 80 -19.86 1.80 5.90
N VAL A 81 -20.62 1.37 4.89
CA VAL A 81 -20.90 -0.04 4.63
C VAL A 81 -20.45 -0.41 3.22
N LYS A 82 -19.84 -1.57 3.08
CA LYS A 82 -19.55 -2.24 1.81
C LYS A 82 -20.44 -3.47 1.65
N THR A 83 -20.99 -3.72 0.47
CA THR A 83 -21.47 -5.05 0.09
C THR A 83 -20.52 -5.69 -0.93
N GLY A 84 -20.21 -6.97 -0.75
CA GLY A 84 -19.46 -7.79 -1.73
C GLY A 84 -20.35 -8.88 -2.35
N MET A 85 -19.84 -10.11 -2.42
CA MET A 85 -20.63 -11.25 -2.92
C MET A 85 -21.86 -11.53 -2.04
N LEU A 86 -23.07 -11.36 -2.60
CA LEU A 86 -24.36 -11.59 -1.92
C LEU A 86 -25.05 -12.91 -2.32
N GLY A 87 -24.69 -13.49 -3.47
CA GLY A 87 -25.15 -14.82 -3.89
C GLY A 87 -26.48 -14.82 -4.64
N ASN A 88 -27.58 -14.40 -3.99
CA ASN A 88 -28.93 -14.55 -4.55
C ASN A 88 -29.90 -13.40 -4.21
N ALA A 89 -31.08 -13.45 -4.82
CA ALA A 89 -32.12 -12.44 -4.72
C ALA A 89 -32.66 -12.25 -3.28
N GLU A 90 -32.78 -13.34 -2.54
CA GLU A 90 -33.26 -13.35 -1.15
C GLU A 90 -32.29 -12.57 -0.25
N ILE A 91 -31.00 -12.90 -0.30
CA ILE A 91 -29.97 -12.23 0.51
C ILE A 91 -29.87 -10.76 0.15
N ILE A 92 -29.90 -10.41 -1.14
CA ILE A 92 -29.89 -9.00 -1.57
C ILE A 92 -31.09 -8.24 -0.98
N SER A 93 -32.27 -8.86 -0.98
CA SER A 93 -33.48 -8.23 -0.45
C SER A 93 -33.40 -8.01 1.06
N ILE A 94 -32.85 -8.97 1.81
CA ILE A 94 -32.62 -8.86 3.26
C ILE A 94 -31.62 -7.75 3.55
N VAL A 95 -30.47 -7.75 2.88
CA VAL A 95 -29.42 -6.73 3.05
C VAL A 95 -29.97 -5.35 2.72
N TYR A 96 -30.65 -5.20 1.58
CA TYR A 96 -31.27 -3.93 1.19
C TYR A 96 -32.29 -3.44 2.23
N GLY A 97 -33.14 -4.34 2.74
CA GLY A 97 -34.11 -4.03 3.79
C GLY A 97 -33.46 -3.49 5.05
N LYS A 98 -32.42 -4.19 5.55
CA LYS A 98 -31.68 -3.79 6.76
C LYS A 98 -30.92 -2.48 6.59
N LEU A 99 -30.22 -2.29 5.47
CA LEU A 99 -29.51 -1.04 5.23
C LEU A 99 -30.45 0.18 5.18
N ARG A 100 -31.67 -0.01 4.67
CA ARG A 100 -32.72 1.01 4.72
C ARG A 100 -33.28 1.23 6.13
N GLU A 101 -33.52 0.16 6.87
CA GLU A 101 -34.02 0.21 8.25
C GLU A 101 -33.11 1.06 9.14
N TYR A 102 -31.79 0.86 9.03
CA TYR A 102 -30.78 1.62 9.79
C TYR A 102 -30.36 2.95 9.16
N GLY A 103 -30.95 3.34 8.01
CA GLY A 103 -30.66 4.63 7.36
C GLY A 103 -29.21 4.79 6.89
N ILE A 104 -28.61 3.74 6.34
CA ILE A 104 -27.22 3.77 5.87
C ILE A 104 -27.07 4.64 4.62
N GLU A 105 -26.38 5.76 4.74
CA GLU A 105 -26.10 6.68 3.62
C GLU A 105 -24.77 6.39 2.91
N ASN A 106 -23.74 5.98 3.65
CA ASN A 106 -22.40 5.74 3.12
C ASN A 106 -22.25 4.29 2.64
N LEU A 107 -23.09 3.89 1.69
CA LEU A 107 -23.08 2.55 1.10
C LEU A 107 -22.22 2.50 -0.17
N VAL A 108 -21.23 1.60 -0.20
CA VAL A 108 -20.48 1.22 -1.39
C VAL A 108 -20.90 -0.20 -1.81
N VAL A 109 -21.41 -0.35 -3.03
CA VAL A 109 -21.81 -1.65 -3.58
C VAL A 109 -20.75 -2.14 -4.54
N ASP A 110 -20.09 -3.25 -4.22
CA ASP A 110 -19.26 -4.01 -5.15
C ASP A 110 -20.16 -5.08 -5.80
N PRO A 111 -20.63 -4.89 -7.06
CA PRO A 111 -21.69 -5.69 -7.64
C PRO A 111 -21.18 -7.03 -8.17
N VAL A 112 -20.48 -7.79 -7.33
CA VAL A 112 -19.78 -9.03 -7.67
C VAL A 112 -20.75 -10.04 -8.31
N MET A 113 -20.65 -10.21 -9.64
CA MET A 113 -21.46 -11.18 -10.39
C MET A 113 -20.68 -12.44 -10.77
N LEU A 114 -19.37 -12.29 -10.97
CA LEU A 114 -18.46 -13.33 -11.43
C LEU A 114 -17.23 -13.38 -10.55
N SER A 115 -16.67 -14.57 -10.34
CA SER A 115 -15.38 -14.71 -9.68
C SER A 115 -14.24 -14.30 -10.63
N THR A 116 -13.05 -14.06 -10.08
CA THR A 116 -11.83 -13.88 -10.89
C THR A 116 -11.55 -15.08 -11.80
N SER A 117 -11.99 -16.29 -11.40
CA SER A 117 -11.87 -17.51 -12.21
C SER A 117 -13.05 -17.72 -13.19
N GLY A 118 -13.96 -16.75 -13.31
CA GLY A 118 -15.12 -16.79 -14.20
C GLY A 118 -16.33 -17.59 -13.71
N ALA A 119 -16.34 -18.04 -12.45
CA ALA A 119 -17.51 -18.73 -11.89
C ALA A 119 -18.67 -17.75 -11.67
N GLU A 120 -19.89 -18.14 -12.02
CA GLU A 120 -21.10 -17.37 -11.67
C GLU A 120 -21.26 -17.34 -10.15
N LEU A 121 -21.24 -16.14 -9.57
CA LEU A 121 -21.40 -15.89 -8.13
C LEU A 121 -22.76 -15.27 -7.80
N LEU A 122 -23.48 -14.79 -8.81
CA LEU A 122 -24.81 -14.20 -8.69
C LEU A 122 -25.81 -15.01 -9.52
N GLU A 123 -26.90 -15.44 -8.89
CA GLU A 123 -28.01 -16.06 -9.61
C GLU A 123 -28.65 -15.08 -10.60
N ARG A 124 -29.09 -15.56 -11.76
CA ARG A 124 -29.74 -14.70 -12.79
C ARG A 124 -30.97 -13.94 -12.27
N SER A 125 -31.72 -14.56 -11.36
CA SER A 125 -32.88 -13.97 -10.67
C SER A 125 -32.53 -12.77 -9.80
N ALA A 126 -31.25 -12.60 -9.46
CA ALA A 126 -30.77 -11.63 -8.49
C ALA A 126 -30.32 -10.29 -9.10
N LEU A 127 -30.30 -10.17 -10.43
CA LEU A 127 -29.88 -8.94 -11.12
C LEU A 127 -30.77 -7.73 -10.79
N GLU A 128 -32.10 -7.90 -10.82
CA GLU A 128 -33.03 -6.80 -10.51
C GLU A 128 -32.99 -6.39 -9.03
N PRO A 129 -32.97 -7.31 -8.05
CA PRO A 129 -32.65 -6.98 -6.67
C PRO A 129 -31.33 -6.23 -6.51
N LEU A 130 -30.28 -6.62 -7.23
CA LEU A 130 -28.97 -5.96 -7.18
C LEU A 130 -29.04 -4.53 -7.72
N LYS A 131 -29.71 -4.29 -8.86
CA LYS A 131 -29.94 -2.94 -9.37
C LYS A 131 -30.69 -2.06 -8.36
N LYS A 132 -31.67 -2.63 -7.66
CA LYS A 132 -32.39 -1.93 -6.59
C LYS A 132 -31.47 -1.57 -5.41
N LEU A 133 -30.58 -2.46 -5.01
CA LEU A 133 -29.57 -2.17 -4.00
C LEU A 133 -28.61 -1.06 -4.46
N ILE A 134 -28.12 -1.13 -5.71
CA ILE A 134 -27.27 -0.10 -6.33
C ILE A 134 -27.98 1.27 -6.35
N SER A 135 -29.29 1.31 -6.62
CA SER A 135 -30.05 2.57 -6.67
C SER A 135 -30.04 3.36 -5.35
N ALA A 136 -29.81 2.67 -4.22
CA ALA A 136 -29.70 3.30 -2.90
C ALA A 136 -28.25 3.52 -2.46
N ALA A 137 -27.27 3.13 -3.27
CA ALA A 137 -25.86 3.23 -2.92
C ALA A 137 -25.31 4.63 -3.15
N LYS A 138 -24.36 5.04 -2.32
CA LYS A 138 -23.56 6.24 -2.56
C LYS A 138 -22.60 6.03 -3.73
N LEU A 139 -22.00 4.84 -3.78
CA LEU A 139 -21.09 4.44 -4.86
C LEU A 139 -21.32 2.98 -5.25
N THR A 140 -21.17 2.68 -6.54
CA THR A 140 -21.03 1.31 -7.05
C THR A 140 -19.72 1.16 -7.80
N THR A 141 -19.09 -0.01 -7.75
CA THR A 141 -17.76 -0.27 -8.32
C THR A 141 -17.71 -1.44 -9.31
N PRO A 142 -18.55 -1.48 -10.36
CA PRO A 142 -18.52 -2.58 -11.32
C PRO A 142 -17.19 -2.63 -12.09
N ASN A 143 -16.70 -3.84 -12.35
CA ASN A 143 -15.70 -4.04 -13.40
C ASN A 143 -16.34 -3.87 -14.80
N VAL A 144 -15.53 -4.00 -15.86
CA VAL A 144 -15.98 -3.81 -17.25
C VAL A 144 -17.16 -4.71 -17.57
N ARG A 145 -17.05 -6.02 -17.31
CA ARG A 145 -18.11 -7.00 -17.62
C ARG A 145 -19.39 -6.75 -16.83
N GLU A 146 -19.24 -6.41 -15.55
CA GLU A 146 -20.38 -6.07 -14.70
C GLU A 146 -21.05 -4.77 -15.17
N ALA A 147 -20.26 -3.78 -15.61
CA ALA A 147 -20.78 -2.53 -16.14
C ALA A 147 -21.52 -2.76 -17.46
N GLU A 148 -21.05 -3.65 -18.33
CA GLU A 148 -21.77 -4.06 -19.54
C GLU A 148 -23.13 -4.68 -19.21
N ILE A 149 -23.18 -5.59 -18.23
CA ILE A 149 -24.43 -6.23 -17.78
C ILE A 149 -25.40 -5.21 -17.16
N LEU A 150 -24.90 -4.31 -16.32
CA LEU A 150 -25.72 -3.32 -15.61
C LEU A 150 -26.23 -2.21 -16.54
N SER A 151 -25.39 -1.76 -17.48
CA SER A 151 -25.72 -0.66 -18.39
C SER A 151 -26.35 -1.13 -19.70
N GLY A 152 -26.10 -2.37 -20.13
CA GLY A 152 -26.43 -2.85 -21.47
C GLY A 152 -25.64 -2.16 -22.58
N ILE A 153 -24.49 -1.57 -22.27
CA ILE A 153 -23.56 -0.92 -23.22
C ILE A 153 -22.31 -1.80 -23.29
N GLU A 154 -21.89 -2.17 -24.49
CA GLU A 154 -20.61 -2.85 -24.74
C GLU A 154 -19.44 -1.87 -24.53
N ILE A 155 -18.38 -2.32 -23.84
CA ILE A 155 -17.27 -1.43 -23.43
C ILE A 155 -15.98 -1.87 -24.09
N ASN A 156 -15.51 -1.08 -25.06
CA ASN A 156 -14.24 -1.32 -25.77
C ASN A 156 -13.13 -0.34 -25.37
N GLY A 157 -13.45 0.71 -24.61
CA GLY A 157 -12.46 1.68 -24.15
C GLY A 157 -12.97 2.70 -23.13
N PRO A 158 -12.12 3.67 -22.75
CA PRO A 158 -12.46 4.65 -21.70
C PRO A 158 -13.67 5.53 -21.99
N GLU A 159 -13.99 5.81 -23.26
CA GLU A 159 -15.19 6.58 -23.60
C GLU A 159 -16.48 5.77 -23.37
N ASP A 160 -16.49 4.48 -23.72
CA ASP A 160 -17.63 3.60 -23.44
C ASP A 160 -17.82 3.41 -21.93
N MET A 161 -16.72 3.31 -21.18
CA MET A 161 -16.78 3.29 -19.71
C MET A 161 -17.48 4.53 -19.13
N LYS A 162 -17.27 5.72 -19.71
CA LYS A 162 -17.99 6.94 -19.29
C LYS A 162 -19.48 6.78 -19.54
N LEU A 163 -19.88 6.32 -20.72
CA LEU A 163 -21.29 6.13 -21.05
C LEU A 163 -21.96 5.11 -20.11
N ALA A 164 -21.30 3.99 -19.86
CA ALA A 164 -21.76 2.97 -18.92
C ALA A 164 -21.86 3.52 -17.49
N ALA A 165 -20.84 4.23 -17.00
CA ALA A 165 -20.83 4.84 -15.67
C ALA A 165 -21.97 5.85 -15.49
N GLY A 166 -22.22 6.70 -16.49
CA GLY A 166 -23.33 7.65 -16.49
C GLY A 166 -24.68 6.94 -16.41
N LYS A 167 -24.92 5.96 -17.31
CA LYS A 167 -26.18 5.22 -17.37
C LYS A 167 -26.49 4.45 -16.08
N ILE A 168 -25.48 3.86 -15.43
CA ILE A 168 -25.66 3.18 -14.15
C ILE A 168 -26.00 4.20 -13.05
N ALA A 169 -25.31 5.33 -13.03
CA ALA A 169 -25.50 6.36 -12.00
C ALA A 169 -26.82 7.13 -12.10
N ASP A 170 -27.44 7.23 -13.29
CA ASP A 170 -28.74 7.87 -13.50
C ASP A 170 -29.84 7.27 -12.58
N GLY A 171 -29.73 5.97 -12.27
CA GLY A 171 -30.64 5.26 -11.37
C GLY A 171 -30.34 5.39 -9.88
N MET A 172 -29.26 6.09 -9.48
CA MET A 172 -28.74 6.06 -8.10
C MET A 172 -29.13 7.24 -7.21
N GLY A 173 -30.09 8.08 -7.63
CA GLY A 173 -30.62 9.15 -6.79
C GLY A 173 -29.57 10.17 -6.29
N GLY A 174 -28.48 10.38 -7.05
CA GLY A 174 -27.37 11.28 -6.69
C GLY A 174 -26.08 10.59 -6.23
N GLY A 175 -26.07 9.24 -6.19
CA GLY A 175 -24.85 8.44 -6.06
C GLY A 175 -23.92 8.52 -7.29
N GLY A 176 -22.83 7.78 -7.26
CA GLY A 176 -21.87 7.71 -8.36
C GLY A 176 -21.49 6.28 -8.75
N CYS A 177 -20.97 6.12 -9.96
CA CYS A 177 -20.50 4.84 -10.48
C CYS A 177 -19.01 4.93 -10.83
N VAL A 178 -18.21 4.01 -10.32
CA VAL A 178 -16.82 3.82 -10.71
C VAL A 178 -16.71 2.55 -11.55
N VAL A 179 -16.53 2.68 -12.86
CA VAL A 179 -16.22 1.53 -13.70
C VAL A 179 -14.71 1.30 -13.64
N THR A 180 -14.29 0.14 -13.12
CA THR A 180 -12.86 -0.20 -13.02
C THR A 180 -12.40 -0.89 -14.30
N GLY A 181 -11.38 -0.33 -14.96
CA GLY A 181 -10.92 -0.80 -16.27
C GLY A 181 -9.71 -1.71 -16.24
N GLY A 182 -9.46 -2.41 -15.13
CA GLY A 182 -8.34 -3.36 -15.01
C GLY A 182 -8.36 -4.48 -16.05
N ASP A 183 -9.52 -4.78 -16.62
CA ASP A 183 -9.71 -5.83 -17.63
C ASP A 183 -9.57 -5.32 -19.08
N LEU A 184 -9.52 -4.00 -19.30
CA LEU A 184 -9.27 -3.43 -20.61
C LEU A 184 -7.78 -3.52 -20.92
N LYS A 185 -7.42 -4.21 -22.01
CA LYS A 185 -6.07 -4.20 -22.56
C LYS A 185 -5.79 -2.85 -23.22
N ALA A 186 -5.56 -1.82 -22.42
CA ALA A 186 -5.10 -0.52 -22.88
C ALA A 186 -3.65 -0.31 -22.41
N GLU A 187 -2.82 0.17 -23.35
CA GLU A 187 -1.40 0.53 -23.25
C GLU A 187 -0.92 0.91 -21.83
N ASP A 188 0.04 0.15 -21.29
CA ASP A 188 0.86 0.39 -20.07
C ASP A 188 0.16 0.95 -18.80
N ARG A 189 -1.18 1.05 -18.76
CA ARG A 189 -1.95 1.71 -17.71
C ARG A 189 -3.35 1.13 -17.58
N PHE A 190 -3.74 0.78 -16.36
CA PHE A 190 -5.14 0.49 -16.04
C PHE A 190 -5.88 1.76 -15.63
N THR A 191 -7.02 2.01 -16.27
CA THR A 191 -7.79 3.25 -16.14
C THR A 191 -9.16 2.98 -15.52
N ASP A 192 -9.55 3.78 -14.52
CA ASP A 192 -10.90 3.76 -13.95
C ASP A 192 -11.63 5.06 -14.29
N VAL A 193 -12.93 4.95 -14.50
CA VAL A 193 -13.81 6.09 -14.79
C VAL A 193 -14.84 6.24 -13.69
N LEU A 194 -14.84 7.40 -13.04
CA LEU A 194 -15.88 7.79 -12.10
C LEU A 194 -16.85 8.77 -12.78
N TYR A 195 -18.14 8.47 -12.68
CA TYR A 195 -19.20 9.47 -12.86
C TYR A 195 -19.81 9.83 -11.50
N PHE A 196 -19.76 11.11 -11.14
CA PHE A 196 -20.35 11.63 -9.91
C PHE A 196 -20.71 13.10 -10.06
N LYS A 197 -21.92 13.49 -9.62
CA LYS A 197 -22.44 14.87 -9.71
C LYS A 197 -22.30 15.48 -11.12
N ASN A 198 -22.75 14.74 -12.14
CA ASN A 198 -22.70 15.13 -13.55
C ASN A 198 -21.29 15.44 -14.07
N ARG A 199 -20.25 14.82 -13.48
CA ARG A 199 -18.85 14.99 -13.89
C ARG A 199 -18.15 13.65 -14.02
N TYR A 200 -17.36 13.52 -15.08
CA TYR A 200 -16.45 12.41 -15.30
C TYR A 200 -15.08 12.73 -14.70
N ASN A 201 -14.48 11.75 -14.03
CA ASN A 201 -13.11 11.80 -13.56
C ASN A 201 -12.41 10.51 -13.99
N ILE A 202 -11.17 10.64 -14.48
CA ILE A 202 -10.36 9.52 -14.96
C ILE A 202 -9.20 9.34 -14.00
N PHE A 203 -8.96 8.10 -13.59
CA PHE A 203 -7.84 7.74 -12.71
C PHE A 203 -7.04 6.63 -13.37
N SER A 204 -5.76 6.90 -13.64
CA SER A 204 -4.89 5.94 -14.33
C SER A 204 -3.63 5.72 -13.52
N GLU A 205 -3.25 4.47 -13.35
CA GLU A 205 -2.01 4.04 -12.70
C GLU A 205 -1.22 3.16 -13.67
N LYS A 206 0.08 2.99 -13.43
CA LYS A 206 0.93 2.18 -14.31
C LYS A 206 0.52 0.71 -14.22
N ASP A 207 0.22 0.10 -15.37
CA ASP A 207 0.06 -1.34 -15.48
C ASP A 207 1.44 -2.01 -15.43
N ARG A 208 1.54 -3.01 -14.56
CA ARG A 208 2.75 -3.79 -14.35
C ARG A 208 2.61 -5.22 -14.89
N GLY A 209 1.48 -5.56 -15.53
CA GLY A 209 1.20 -6.90 -16.04
C GLY A 209 1.08 -7.94 -14.92
N ILE A 210 0.66 -7.52 -13.72
CA ILE A 210 0.55 -8.38 -12.55
C ILE A 210 -0.90 -8.80 -12.37
N GLU A 211 -1.24 -10.00 -12.83
CA GLU A 211 -2.53 -10.62 -12.54
C GLU A 211 -2.61 -11.00 -11.05
N THR A 212 -3.66 -10.51 -10.37
CA THR A 212 -3.86 -10.70 -8.92
C THR A 212 -5.29 -11.07 -8.62
N HIS A 213 -5.49 -11.85 -7.56
CA HIS A 213 -6.81 -12.24 -7.07
C HIS A 213 -7.33 -11.23 -6.04
N GLY A 214 -8.63 -10.91 -6.09
CA GLY A 214 -9.25 -10.05 -5.08
C GLY A 214 -9.03 -8.53 -5.27
N THR A 215 -8.52 -8.09 -6.43
CA THR A 215 -8.26 -6.68 -6.74
C THR A 215 -9.51 -5.79 -6.62
N GLY A 216 -10.66 -6.29 -7.10
CA GLY A 216 -11.95 -5.60 -6.96
C GLY A 216 -12.30 -5.37 -5.49
N CYS A 217 -12.19 -6.42 -4.65
CA CYS A 217 -12.45 -6.33 -3.22
C CYS A 217 -11.52 -5.33 -2.52
N VAL A 218 -10.24 -5.29 -2.90
CA VAL A 218 -9.28 -4.31 -2.36
C VAL A 218 -9.70 -2.89 -2.71
N PHE A 219 -10.07 -2.64 -3.96
CA PHE A 219 -10.50 -1.32 -4.42
C PHE A 219 -11.77 -0.85 -3.71
N SER A 220 -12.83 -1.67 -3.71
CA SER A 220 -14.11 -1.32 -3.10
C SER A 220 -13.99 -1.15 -1.58
N SER A 221 -13.14 -1.94 -0.91
CA SER A 221 -12.86 -1.78 0.52
C SER A 221 -12.02 -0.54 0.83
N ALA A 222 -11.02 -0.24 0.02
CA ALA A 222 -10.23 0.98 0.18
C ALA A 222 -11.09 2.23 -0.04
N LEU A 223 -11.99 2.19 -1.03
CA LEU A 223 -12.97 3.24 -1.27
C LEU A 223 -13.89 3.42 -0.06
N THR A 224 -14.46 2.34 0.46
CA THR A 224 -15.34 2.34 1.64
C THR A 224 -14.64 2.95 2.86
N ALA A 225 -13.40 2.55 3.14
CA ALA A 225 -12.62 3.10 4.24
C ALA A 225 -12.39 4.62 4.07
N ASN A 226 -12.03 5.08 2.87
CA ASN A 226 -11.84 6.51 2.61
C ASN A 226 -13.16 7.31 2.76
N ILE A 227 -14.30 6.72 2.42
CA ILE A 227 -15.62 7.32 2.67
C ILE A 227 -15.94 7.35 4.18
N ALA A 228 -15.63 6.29 4.94
CA ALA A 228 -15.79 6.27 6.40
C ALA A 228 -14.95 7.37 7.10
N LEU A 229 -13.75 7.63 6.56
CA LEU A 229 -12.86 8.73 6.98
C LEU A 229 -13.40 10.13 6.62
N GLY A 230 -14.52 10.21 5.89
CA GLY A 230 -15.19 11.47 5.55
C GLY A 230 -14.60 12.19 4.34
N LEU A 231 -13.79 11.50 3.52
CA LEU A 231 -13.21 12.10 2.33
C LEU A 231 -14.24 12.34 1.23
N TRP A 232 -14.00 13.37 0.42
CA TRP A 232 -14.80 13.64 -0.76
C TRP A 232 -14.62 12.55 -1.81
N VAL A 233 -15.70 12.19 -2.52
CA VAL A 233 -15.78 11.00 -3.41
C VAL A 233 -14.62 10.88 -4.39
N VAL A 234 -14.29 11.93 -5.16
CA VAL A 234 -13.17 11.86 -6.14
C VAL A 234 -11.84 11.64 -5.44
N GLN A 235 -11.62 12.22 -4.25
CA GLN A 235 -10.41 11.98 -3.48
C GLN A 235 -10.39 10.55 -2.92
N ALA A 236 -11.53 10.04 -2.45
CA ALA A 236 -11.65 8.68 -1.96
C ALA A 236 -11.35 7.65 -3.08
N VAL A 237 -11.86 7.88 -4.29
CA VAL A 237 -11.57 7.04 -5.48
C VAL A 237 -10.08 7.13 -5.87
N ARG A 238 -9.49 8.33 -5.88
CA ARG A 238 -8.05 8.50 -6.13
C ARG A 238 -7.20 7.71 -5.14
N ASN A 239 -7.53 7.82 -3.85
CA ASN A 239 -6.81 7.11 -2.78
C ASN A 239 -6.99 5.59 -2.90
N ALA A 240 -8.22 5.12 -3.18
CA ALA A 240 -8.50 3.70 -3.39
C ALA A 240 -7.70 3.15 -4.58
N LYS A 241 -7.68 3.86 -5.72
CA LYS A 241 -6.91 3.46 -6.90
C LYS A 241 -5.41 3.34 -6.61
N LYS A 242 -4.85 4.33 -5.91
CA LYS A 242 -3.44 4.30 -5.50
C LYS A 242 -3.15 3.15 -4.54
N PHE A 243 -3.99 2.97 -3.52
CA PHE A 243 -3.88 1.87 -2.56
C PHE A 243 -3.90 0.51 -3.26
N THR A 244 -4.84 0.31 -4.18
CA THR A 244 -4.93 -0.92 -4.97
C THR A 244 -3.70 -1.14 -5.85
N SER A 245 -3.21 -0.11 -6.54
CA SER A 245 -1.97 -0.17 -7.34
C SER A 245 -0.75 -0.59 -6.49
N ASP A 246 -0.63 -0.02 -5.29
CA ASP A 246 0.45 -0.34 -4.35
C ASP A 246 0.31 -1.77 -3.79
N ALA A 247 -0.91 -2.22 -3.48
CA ALA A 247 -1.18 -3.57 -2.99
C ALA A 247 -0.90 -4.63 -4.07
N ILE A 248 -1.27 -4.37 -5.34
CA ILE A 248 -0.94 -5.23 -6.48
C ILE A 248 0.58 -5.30 -6.66
N ARG A 249 1.28 -4.17 -6.55
CA ARG A 249 2.75 -4.11 -6.72
C ARG A 249 3.49 -5.03 -5.74
N HIS A 250 3.02 -5.10 -4.50
CA HIS A 250 3.68 -5.81 -3.41
C HIS A 250 3.13 -7.21 -3.14
N TYR A 251 2.26 -7.72 -4.02
CA TYR A 251 1.54 -8.97 -3.86
C TYR A 251 2.29 -10.05 -3.07
N VAL A 252 1.57 -10.74 -2.18
CA VAL A 252 2.11 -11.89 -1.46
C VAL A 252 2.05 -13.12 -2.36
N MET A 253 3.17 -13.83 -2.42
CA MET A 253 3.25 -15.22 -2.85
C MET A 253 3.43 -16.09 -1.61
N LEU A 254 2.49 -17.00 -1.35
CA LEU A 254 2.64 -17.96 -0.27
C LEU A 254 3.66 -19.03 -0.68
N GLU A 255 4.55 -19.41 0.23
CA GLU A 255 5.45 -20.55 -0.01
C GLU A 255 4.64 -21.87 -0.06
N HIS A 256 5.13 -22.86 -0.80
CA HIS A 256 4.50 -24.19 -0.95
C HIS A 256 3.13 -24.22 -1.66
N LEU A 257 2.87 -23.30 -2.58
CA LEU A 257 1.71 -23.40 -3.46
C LEU A 257 1.80 -24.66 -4.35
N PRO A 258 0.66 -25.34 -4.65
CA PRO A 258 0.64 -26.41 -5.64
C PRO A 258 1.26 -25.92 -6.95
N SER A 259 1.97 -26.78 -7.68
CA SER A 259 2.69 -26.41 -8.93
C SER A 259 1.82 -25.74 -10.02
N LYS A 260 0.49 -25.82 -9.89
CA LYS A 260 -0.50 -25.17 -10.78
C LYS A 260 -1.00 -23.81 -10.29
N SER A 261 -0.57 -23.33 -9.12
CA SER A 261 -1.08 -22.12 -8.48
C SER A 261 -0.06 -20.99 -8.57
N ASN A 262 -0.31 -20.04 -9.49
CA ASN A 262 0.40 -18.75 -9.57
C ASN A 262 -0.40 -17.62 -8.88
N LEU A 263 -1.17 -17.94 -7.84
CA LEU A 263 -2.05 -16.97 -7.19
C LEU A 263 -1.24 -15.87 -6.49
N LYS A 264 -1.36 -14.65 -7.00
CA LYS A 264 -0.83 -13.44 -6.37
C LYS A 264 -1.95 -12.75 -5.60
N ILE A 265 -1.76 -12.55 -4.30
CA ILE A 265 -2.73 -11.87 -3.44
C ILE A 265 -2.23 -10.44 -3.19
N PRO A 266 -2.99 -9.38 -3.51
CA PRO A 266 -2.59 -8.02 -3.20
C PRO A 266 -2.31 -7.84 -1.70
N ASP A 267 -1.13 -7.31 -1.39
CA ASP A 267 -0.72 -7.10 -0.01
C ASP A 267 -1.32 -5.80 0.54
N ALA A 268 -2.47 -5.89 1.19
CA ALA A 268 -3.06 -4.75 1.89
C ALA A 268 -2.23 -4.32 3.11
N SER A 269 -1.42 -5.22 3.68
CA SER A 269 -0.66 -4.97 4.91
C SER A 269 0.57 -4.09 4.67
N ILE A 270 1.06 -3.98 3.44
CA ILE A 270 2.22 -3.13 3.11
C ILE A 270 2.03 -1.69 3.58
N ASN A 271 0.80 -1.17 3.54
CA ASN A 271 0.48 0.18 4.00
C ASN A 271 0.66 0.36 5.51
N SER A 272 0.49 -0.70 6.31
CA SER A 272 0.85 -0.67 7.74
C SER A 272 2.36 -0.61 7.95
N GLY A 273 3.13 -1.34 7.12
CA GLY A 273 4.59 -1.25 7.09
C GLY A 273 5.08 0.16 6.72
N ARG A 274 4.37 0.85 5.82
CA ARG A 274 4.68 2.23 5.44
C ARG A 274 4.60 3.20 6.62
N VAL A 275 3.60 3.05 7.49
CA VAL A 275 3.47 3.87 8.71
C VAL A 275 4.64 3.62 9.67
N ILE A 276 4.99 2.36 9.90
CA ILE A 276 6.10 1.97 10.79
C ILE A 276 7.43 2.54 10.27
N VAL A 277 7.71 2.38 8.97
CA VAL A 277 8.95 2.88 8.37
C VAL A 277 9.05 4.40 8.47
N VAL A 278 7.97 5.14 8.19
CA VAL A 278 7.96 6.60 8.33
C VAL A 278 8.20 7.02 9.79
N ASP A 279 7.56 6.36 10.75
CA ASP A 279 7.73 6.63 12.18
C ASP A 279 9.17 6.37 12.65
N MET A 280 9.78 5.24 12.25
CA MET A 280 11.16 4.91 12.60
C MET A 280 12.16 5.92 12.03
N VAL A 281 11.96 6.37 10.78
CA VAL A 281 12.81 7.42 10.20
C VAL A 281 12.64 8.74 10.95
N ARG A 282 11.41 9.14 11.32
CA ARG A 282 11.16 10.34 12.14
C ARG A 282 11.85 10.26 13.49
N ARG A 283 11.69 9.15 14.22
CA ARG A 283 12.36 8.92 15.50
C ARG A 283 13.89 8.97 15.36
N GLY A 284 14.43 8.40 14.30
CA GLY A 284 15.86 8.51 13.96
C GLY A 284 16.30 9.96 13.76
N ILE A 285 15.53 10.76 13.02
CA ILE A 285 15.80 12.19 12.82
C ILE A 285 15.75 12.94 14.16
N ASP A 286 14.68 12.78 14.93
CA ASP A 286 14.51 13.46 16.23
C ASP A 286 15.66 13.14 17.20
N ARG A 287 16.14 11.89 17.16
CA ARG A 287 17.24 11.44 18.00
C ARG A 287 18.59 12.03 17.58
N ILE A 288 18.90 12.09 16.28
CA ILE A 288 20.18 12.65 15.83
C ILE A 288 20.26 14.17 16.02
N ILE A 289 19.15 14.89 15.80
CA ILE A 289 19.13 16.37 15.97
C ILE A 289 19.23 16.77 17.45
N SER A 290 18.80 15.88 18.35
CA SER A 290 18.90 16.08 19.81
C SER A 290 20.26 15.69 20.38
N CYS A 291 21.14 15.06 19.59
CA CYS A 291 22.43 14.57 20.06
C CYS A 291 23.49 15.67 20.01
N LYS A 292 24.13 15.92 21.16
CA LYS A 292 25.33 16.76 21.25
C LYS A 292 26.42 16.19 20.33
N ASP A 293 27.18 17.07 19.68
CA ASP A 293 28.30 16.73 18.78
C ASP A 293 27.94 16.04 17.45
N ALA A 294 26.69 15.61 17.23
CA ALA A 294 26.27 14.99 15.98
C ALA A 294 26.43 15.93 14.76
N TYR A 295 26.40 17.25 14.98
CA TYR A 295 26.67 18.25 13.95
C TYR A 295 28.07 18.10 13.31
N LYS A 296 29.04 17.49 14.01
CA LYS A 296 30.40 17.21 13.50
C LYS A 296 30.36 16.22 12.32
N LEU A 297 29.31 15.41 12.22
CA LEU A 297 29.13 14.40 11.18
C LEU A 297 28.47 14.93 9.90
N ALA A 298 27.98 16.18 9.89
CA ALA A 298 27.25 16.71 8.74
C ALA A 298 28.18 17.07 7.57
N PRO A 299 27.96 16.51 6.36
CA PRO A 299 28.63 16.97 5.14
C PRO A 299 28.03 18.30 4.65
N GLN A 300 28.69 18.95 3.70
CA GLN A 300 28.19 20.19 3.09
C GLN A 300 26.85 19.98 2.39
N VAL A 301 26.66 18.84 1.71
CA VAL A 301 25.37 18.48 1.09
C VAL A 301 24.27 18.09 2.10
N GLY A 302 24.59 18.06 3.40
CA GLY A 302 23.69 17.67 4.47
C GLY A 302 23.49 16.15 4.61
N VAL A 303 22.97 15.77 5.77
CA VAL A 303 22.67 14.38 6.14
C VAL A 303 21.28 14.00 5.64
N ASN A 304 21.08 12.74 5.29
CA ASN A 304 19.77 12.16 5.07
C ASN A 304 19.76 10.73 5.60
N ILE A 305 18.59 10.29 6.06
CA ILE A 305 18.33 8.98 6.64
C ILE A 305 17.22 8.37 5.80
N ALA A 306 17.41 7.14 5.35
CA ALA A 306 16.40 6.42 4.61
C ALA A 306 16.23 4.99 5.13
N MET A 307 15.01 4.48 5.07
CA MET A 307 14.66 3.12 5.46
C MET A 307 13.63 2.54 4.49
N ALA A 308 13.82 1.27 4.13
CA ALA A 308 13.01 0.53 3.20
C ALA A 308 12.01 -0.40 3.88
N LEU A 309 10.90 -0.67 3.17
CA LEU A 309 10.02 -1.80 3.45
C LEU A 309 10.77 -3.13 3.31
N GLU A 310 10.25 -4.20 3.91
CA GLU A 310 10.93 -5.51 3.89
C GLU A 310 11.08 -6.10 2.49
N ASN A 311 10.10 -5.87 1.62
CA ASN A 311 10.07 -6.32 0.23
C ASN A 311 10.28 -5.16 -0.77
N ALA A 312 11.03 -4.12 -0.37
CA ALA A 312 11.27 -2.95 -1.20
C ALA A 312 12.05 -3.30 -2.47
N ASN A 313 11.49 -2.94 -3.62
CA ASN A 313 12.10 -3.20 -4.95
C ASN A 313 12.39 -1.91 -5.73
N SER A 314 12.10 -0.76 -5.13
CA SER A 314 12.25 0.55 -5.76
C SER A 314 12.38 1.67 -4.75
N VAL A 315 12.72 2.87 -5.21
CA VAL A 315 12.82 4.04 -4.34
C VAL A 315 11.44 4.48 -3.81
N GLU A 316 10.34 4.11 -4.47
CA GLU A 316 8.98 4.37 -3.97
C GLU A 316 8.62 3.54 -2.72
N ASP A 317 9.44 2.53 -2.41
CA ASP A 317 9.30 1.63 -1.27
C ASP A 317 10.30 1.98 -0.14
N VAL A 318 10.99 3.11 -0.28
CA VAL A 318 11.94 3.64 0.70
C VAL A 318 11.46 5.00 1.21
N ALA A 319 11.29 5.13 2.53
CA ALA A 319 11.05 6.42 3.16
C ALA A 319 12.37 7.13 3.43
N GLY A 320 12.39 8.45 3.23
CA GLY A 320 13.51 9.30 3.61
C GLY A 320 13.05 10.75 3.77
N LEU A 321 13.97 11.60 4.20
CA LEU A 321 13.69 13.03 4.32
C LEU A 321 13.70 13.68 2.93
N THR A 322 12.64 14.41 2.55
CA THR A 322 12.52 15.08 1.23
C THR A 322 13.58 16.17 1.00
N GLY A 323 14.11 16.75 2.08
CA GLY A 323 15.27 17.64 2.04
C GLY A 323 16.50 17.00 2.68
N ARG A 324 17.13 17.71 3.61
CA ARG A 324 18.36 17.30 4.29
C ARG A 324 18.35 17.79 5.73
N ILE A 325 19.05 17.08 6.60
CA ILE A 325 19.43 17.59 7.91
C ILE A 325 20.71 18.40 7.70
N ILE A 326 20.60 19.71 7.85
CA ILE A 326 21.69 20.66 7.60
C ILE A 326 22.33 21.10 8.92
N ARG A 327 23.64 21.40 8.86
CA ARG A 327 24.36 21.95 10.00
C ARG A 327 24.18 23.47 10.05
N VAL A 328 23.76 23.99 11.19
CA VAL A 328 23.73 25.42 11.50
C VAL A 328 24.52 25.63 12.79
N LYS A 329 25.74 26.16 12.65
CA LYS A 329 26.74 26.25 13.73
C LYS A 329 27.03 24.88 14.36
N ASP A 330 26.59 24.66 15.57
CA ASP A 330 26.73 23.47 16.42
C ASP A 330 25.42 22.66 16.54
N GLN A 331 24.44 22.95 15.67
CA GLN A 331 23.14 22.28 15.65
C GLN A 331 22.86 21.63 14.30
N LEU A 332 22.03 20.59 14.34
CA LEU A 332 21.46 19.94 13.16
C LEU A 332 19.98 20.36 13.03
N ILE A 333 19.60 20.83 11.84
CA ILE A 333 18.23 21.28 11.55
C ILE A 333 17.69 20.45 10.38
N PRO A 334 16.58 19.72 10.54
CA PRO A 334 15.95 19.00 9.45
C PRO A 334 15.19 19.97 8.54
N ALA A 335 15.43 19.88 7.23
CA ALA A 335 14.62 20.55 6.21
C ALA A 335 13.83 19.49 5.43
N GLY A 336 12.51 19.69 5.33
CA GLY A 336 11.58 18.79 4.63
C GLY A 336 10.78 17.88 5.56
N VAL A 337 10.10 16.90 4.98
CA VAL A 337 9.24 15.92 5.67
C VAL A 337 9.68 14.50 5.33
N VAL A 338 9.38 13.55 6.20
CA VAL A 338 9.62 12.13 5.94
C VAL A 338 8.50 11.57 5.09
N GLU A 339 8.83 11.12 3.90
CA GLU A 339 7.90 10.50 2.95
C GLU A 339 8.60 9.39 2.14
N PHE A 340 7.80 8.50 1.57
CA PHE A 340 8.29 7.53 0.60
C PHE A 340 8.79 8.21 -0.67
N ALA A 341 9.87 7.69 -1.25
CA ALA A 341 10.67 8.35 -2.29
C ALA A 341 11.28 9.69 -1.85
N GLY A 342 11.29 10.03 -0.55
CA GLY A 342 11.82 11.30 -0.06
C GLY A 342 13.33 11.47 -0.28
N SER A 343 14.09 10.38 -0.35
CA SER A 343 15.53 10.43 -0.61
C SER A 343 15.96 9.47 -1.72
N GLY A 344 16.01 9.98 -2.95
CA GLY A 344 16.46 9.21 -4.11
C GLY A 344 17.90 8.67 -3.99
N HIS A 345 18.79 9.48 -3.40
CA HIS A 345 20.21 9.12 -3.27
C HIS A 345 20.44 8.04 -2.22
N VAL A 346 19.98 8.24 -0.99
CA VAL A 346 20.18 7.27 0.11
C VAL A 346 19.28 6.05 -0.11
N GLY A 347 18.09 6.23 -0.69
CA GLY A 347 17.21 5.12 -1.02
C GLY A 347 17.82 4.10 -1.99
N ARG A 348 18.57 4.54 -3.00
CA ARG A 348 19.32 3.62 -3.88
C ARG A 348 20.43 2.85 -3.16
N VAL A 349 21.08 3.47 -2.17
CA VAL A 349 22.09 2.80 -1.33
C VAL A 349 21.43 1.68 -0.52
N VAL A 350 20.27 1.96 0.09
CA VAL A 350 19.49 0.95 0.83
C VAL A 350 19.10 -0.22 -0.07
N LEU A 351 18.51 0.05 -1.25
CA LEU A 351 18.09 -1.00 -2.18
C LEU A 351 19.28 -1.83 -2.67
N THR A 352 20.43 -1.19 -2.92
CA THR A 352 21.66 -1.90 -3.32
C THR A 352 22.11 -2.84 -2.21
N ALA A 353 22.07 -2.41 -0.94
CA ALA A 353 22.42 -3.27 0.20
C ALA A 353 21.43 -4.44 0.37
N MET A 354 20.13 -4.19 0.22
CA MET A 354 19.08 -5.22 0.33
C MET A 354 19.25 -6.37 -0.69
N ASN A 355 19.78 -6.08 -1.89
CA ASN A 355 20.06 -7.11 -2.89
C ASN A 355 21.08 -8.17 -2.40
N TYR A 356 21.92 -7.84 -1.43
CA TYR A 356 22.91 -8.75 -0.84
C TYR A 356 22.50 -9.26 0.55
N ASP A 357 21.80 -8.43 1.33
CA ASP A 357 21.30 -8.77 2.66
C ASP A 357 19.97 -8.06 2.92
N GLN A 358 18.86 -8.81 2.86
CA GLN A 358 17.50 -8.31 3.11
C GLN A 358 17.33 -7.71 4.52
N GLY A 359 18.24 -7.99 5.44
CA GLY A 359 18.30 -7.36 6.75
C GLY A 359 18.81 -5.93 6.74
N ARG A 360 19.52 -5.46 5.69
CA ARG A 360 20.11 -4.11 5.60
C ARG A 360 19.14 -3.10 4.97
N ARG A 361 18.09 -2.76 5.71
CA ARG A 361 16.99 -1.92 5.23
C ARG A 361 17.12 -0.43 5.51
N ALA A 362 18.23 0.04 6.06
CA ALA A 362 18.41 1.46 6.32
C ALA A 362 19.82 1.95 6.01
N ALA A 363 19.90 3.22 5.64
CA ALA A 363 21.17 3.90 5.44
C ALA A 363 21.12 5.37 5.87
N MET A 364 22.28 5.89 6.28
CA MET A 364 22.49 7.29 6.62
C MET A 364 23.81 7.77 6.02
N ASN A 365 23.82 8.94 5.39
CA ASN A 365 25.05 9.55 4.88
C ASN A 365 25.63 10.56 5.88
N ILE A 366 26.94 10.51 6.11
CA ILE A 366 27.70 11.43 6.96
C ILE A 366 28.99 11.87 6.24
N ARG A 367 29.57 12.98 6.71
CA ARG A 367 30.80 13.54 6.17
C ARG A 367 31.95 12.53 6.24
N PHE A 368 32.74 12.46 5.17
CA PHE A 368 34.02 11.76 5.20
C PHE A 368 35.10 12.58 5.91
N SER A 369 35.91 11.91 6.73
CA SER A 369 37.23 12.36 7.16
C SER A 369 38.03 11.15 7.63
N ASP A 370 39.36 11.18 7.52
CA ASP A 370 40.19 10.06 7.98
C ASP A 370 40.02 9.82 9.49
N GLU A 371 39.79 10.87 10.29
CA GLU A 371 39.46 10.79 11.72
C GLU A 371 38.18 9.97 11.98
N ILE A 372 37.07 10.31 11.30
CA ILE A 372 35.81 9.55 11.41
C ILE A 372 36.01 8.10 10.98
N LEU A 373 36.74 7.87 9.89
CA LEU A 373 37.02 6.51 9.41
C LEU A 373 37.82 5.69 10.42
N GLU A 374 38.76 6.31 11.12
CA GLU A 374 39.54 5.66 12.17
C GLU A 374 38.71 5.37 13.43
N VAL A 375 37.77 6.26 13.79
CA VAL A 375 36.77 5.98 14.84
C VAL A 375 35.94 4.75 14.46
N CYS A 376 35.46 4.66 13.22
CA CYS A 376 34.70 3.51 12.75
C CYS A 376 35.50 2.19 12.88
N LYS A 377 36.80 2.21 12.53
CA LYS A 377 37.69 1.04 12.68
C LYS A 377 37.80 0.63 14.15
N LYS A 378 38.01 1.60 15.05
CA LYS A 378 38.13 1.36 16.51
C LYS A 378 36.81 0.88 17.14
N THR A 379 35.66 1.08 16.50
CA THR A 379 34.36 0.54 16.94
C THR A 379 34.08 -0.88 16.47
N GLY A 380 34.97 -1.51 15.69
CA GLY A 380 34.80 -2.87 15.19
C GLY A 380 33.74 -3.02 14.10
N LEU A 381 33.39 -1.91 13.42
CA LEU A 381 32.48 -1.92 12.27
C LEU A 381 33.19 -2.53 11.06
N ALA A 382 32.46 -3.27 10.24
CA ALA A 382 32.94 -3.72 8.93
C ALA A 382 32.95 -2.53 7.97
N ILE A 383 34.08 -2.28 7.31
CA ILE A 383 34.28 -1.08 6.51
C ILE A 383 34.81 -1.45 5.14
N SER A 384 34.11 -0.98 4.11
CA SER A 384 34.58 -1.09 2.73
C SER A 384 34.42 0.24 2.01
N GLY A 385 35.28 0.48 1.03
CA GLY A 385 35.24 1.69 0.22
C GLY A 385 35.49 1.38 -1.25
N PHE A 386 35.15 2.33 -2.09
CA PHE A 386 35.37 2.26 -3.53
C PHE A 386 36.04 3.54 -4.02
N ASP A 387 36.80 3.41 -5.11
CA ASP A 387 37.34 4.55 -5.83
C ASP A 387 36.36 4.98 -6.94
N ARG A 388 36.18 6.28 -7.12
CA ARG A 388 35.33 6.82 -8.18
C ARG A 388 36.03 6.80 -9.54
N ASP A 389 37.36 6.75 -9.57
CA ASP A 389 38.13 6.72 -10.81
C ASP A 389 38.09 5.33 -11.48
N GLU A 390 37.69 4.29 -10.73
CA GLU A 390 37.48 2.93 -11.24
C GLU A 390 36.08 2.72 -11.87
N GLN A 391 35.29 3.79 -11.99
CA GLN A 391 33.90 3.70 -12.47
C GLN A 391 33.84 3.38 -13.99
N PRO A 392 33.08 2.35 -14.42
CA PRO A 392 32.81 2.08 -15.83
C PRO A 392 31.95 3.18 -16.49
N GLN A 393 32.23 3.51 -17.75
CA GLN A 393 31.60 4.61 -18.50
C GLN A 393 30.07 4.52 -18.62
N ASP A 394 29.47 3.32 -18.57
CA ASP A 394 28.02 3.10 -18.80
C ASP A 394 27.20 2.74 -17.56
N THR A 395 27.63 3.14 -16.35
CA THR A 395 26.95 2.74 -15.09
C THR A 395 26.32 3.91 -14.34
N LYS A 396 25.15 3.67 -13.72
CA LYS A 396 24.56 4.61 -12.75
C LYS A 396 25.54 4.82 -11.59
N THR A 397 25.99 6.06 -11.44
CA THR A 397 27.18 6.49 -10.67
C THR A 397 27.24 6.06 -9.21
N MET A 398 26.11 5.74 -8.59
CA MET A 398 25.99 5.50 -7.15
C MET A 398 25.63 4.06 -6.79
N GLU A 399 24.84 3.39 -7.63
CA GLU A 399 24.51 1.96 -7.47
C GLU A 399 25.78 1.13 -7.65
N TRP A 400 26.63 1.49 -8.64
CA TRP A 400 27.89 0.80 -8.89
C TRP A 400 28.87 0.88 -7.70
N GLY A 401 29.13 2.08 -7.15
CA GLY A 401 30.12 2.25 -6.09
C GLY A 401 29.73 1.52 -4.80
N THR A 402 28.46 1.62 -4.41
CA THR A 402 27.93 0.89 -3.24
C THR A 402 28.03 -0.62 -3.47
N LYS A 403 27.66 -1.09 -4.66
CA LYS A 403 27.77 -2.50 -5.07
C LYS A 403 29.21 -3.00 -4.98
N ALA A 404 30.17 -2.28 -5.56
CA ALA A 404 31.58 -2.64 -5.56
C ALA A 404 32.14 -2.76 -4.13
N ALA A 405 31.81 -1.81 -3.25
CA ALA A 405 32.23 -1.87 -1.84
C ALA A 405 31.62 -3.07 -1.10
N ILE A 406 30.34 -3.38 -1.34
CA ILE A 406 29.68 -4.56 -0.74
C ILE A 406 30.33 -5.86 -1.25
N GLU A 407 30.51 -6.00 -2.56
CA GLU A 407 31.13 -7.19 -3.14
C GLU A 407 32.57 -7.41 -2.66
N LYS A 408 33.33 -6.33 -2.48
CA LYS A 408 34.66 -6.37 -1.85
C LYS A 408 34.59 -6.89 -0.41
N SER A 409 33.70 -6.32 0.41
CA SER A 409 33.51 -6.73 1.81
C SER A 409 33.04 -8.18 1.93
N LEU A 410 32.18 -8.65 1.03
CA LEU A 410 31.73 -10.05 1.01
C LEU A 410 32.90 -11.01 0.71
N LYS A 411 33.84 -10.62 -0.14
CA LYS A 411 35.04 -11.41 -0.43
C LYS A 411 36.05 -11.39 0.72
N GLU A 412 36.23 -10.25 1.38
CA GLU A 412 37.26 -10.05 2.41
C GLU A 412 36.79 -10.47 3.81
N GLU A 413 35.54 -10.16 4.18
CA GLU A 413 34.97 -10.36 5.52
C GLU A 413 33.77 -11.31 5.57
N GLY A 414 33.26 -11.77 4.42
CA GLY A 414 32.12 -12.70 4.36
C GLY A 414 30.76 -12.08 4.71
N LYS A 415 30.66 -10.75 4.79
CA LYS A 415 29.42 -10.03 5.15
C LYS A 415 29.29 -8.68 4.45
N VAL A 416 28.06 -8.18 4.36
CA VAL A 416 27.77 -6.80 3.94
C VAL A 416 28.35 -5.83 4.98
N PRO A 417 29.09 -4.78 4.56
CA PRO A 417 29.77 -3.88 5.49
C PRO A 417 28.77 -3.02 6.26
N ASP A 418 29.17 -2.57 7.45
CA ASP A 418 28.41 -1.59 8.22
C ASP A 418 28.65 -0.17 7.70
N ILE A 419 29.82 0.07 7.10
CA ILE A 419 30.24 1.36 6.56
C ILE A 419 30.68 1.20 5.10
N VAL A 420 30.12 2.02 4.22
CA VAL A 420 30.57 2.21 2.83
C VAL A 420 31.09 3.64 2.67
N TYR A 421 32.32 3.83 2.18
CA TYR A 421 32.88 5.18 1.99
C TYR A 421 33.46 5.41 0.59
N ASP A 422 33.54 6.69 0.20
CA ASP A 422 34.28 7.15 -0.97
C ASP A 422 35.03 8.45 -0.66
N ARG A 423 36.19 8.65 -1.29
CA ARG A 423 37.04 9.84 -1.09
C ARG A 423 36.62 11.05 -1.93
N GLY A 424 35.44 11.01 -2.54
CA GLY A 424 34.96 12.07 -3.43
C GLY A 424 35.61 12.02 -4.81
N GLY A 425 35.43 13.09 -5.58
CA GLY A 425 35.99 13.25 -6.92
C GLY A 425 35.64 14.63 -7.47
N ILE A 426 35.97 14.92 -8.73
CA ILE A 426 35.66 16.24 -9.33
C ILE A 426 34.15 16.50 -9.25
N GLY A 427 33.75 17.54 -8.52
CA GLY A 427 32.36 17.93 -8.30
C GLY A 427 31.56 17.00 -7.37
N LYS A 428 32.20 16.06 -6.67
CA LYS A 428 31.56 15.09 -5.76
C LYS A 428 32.20 15.14 -4.38
N GLU A 429 31.41 15.49 -3.36
CA GLU A 429 31.86 15.48 -1.97
C GLU A 429 32.16 14.04 -1.49
N ALA A 430 33.27 13.89 -0.76
CA ALA A 430 33.63 12.64 -0.10
C ALA A 430 32.59 12.26 0.98
N MET A 431 32.24 10.99 1.09
CA MET A 431 31.09 10.56 1.87
C MET A 431 31.30 9.23 2.57
N ILE A 432 30.75 9.12 3.77
CA ILE A 432 30.58 7.86 4.50
C ILE A 432 29.08 7.54 4.54
N ARG A 433 28.73 6.26 4.36
CA ARG A 433 27.37 5.74 4.37
C ARG A 433 27.31 4.62 5.39
N ILE A 434 26.51 4.82 6.43
CA ILE A 434 26.24 3.81 7.46
C ILE A 434 25.09 2.94 6.96
N LEU A 435 25.26 1.62 6.96
CA LEU A 435 24.24 0.64 6.62
C LEU A 435 23.76 -0.08 7.89
N GLY A 436 22.46 -0.25 8.05
CA GLY A 436 21.89 -0.87 9.25
C GLY A 436 20.54 -1.53 8.98
N LYS A 437 19.95 -2.14 10.01
CA LYS A 437 18.68 -2.85 9.86
C LYS A 437 17.48 -1.92 9.80
N ASN A 438 17.56 -0.82 10.54
CA ASN A 438 16.51 0.19 10.59
C ASN A 438 17.11 1.60 10.80
N ALA A 439 16.26 2.62 10.69
CA ALA A 439 16.68 4.02 10.80
C ALA A 439 17.28 4.37 12.18
N GLU A 440 16.79 3.74 13.27
CA GLU A 440 17.31 3.97 14.61
C GLU A 440 18.71 3.34 14.77
N ASP A 441 18.96 2.15 14.20
CA ASP A 441 20.27 1.50 14.24
C ASP A 441 21.37 2.33 13.57
N VAL A 442 21.10 2.91 12.39
CA VAL A 442 22.08 3.73 11.67
C VAL A 442 22.35 5.05 12.39
N VAL A 443 21.32 5.62 13.03
CA VAL A 443 21.45 6.82 13.88
C VAL A 443 22.23 6.52 15.14
N ASP A 444 22.01 5.37 15.78
CA ASP A 444 22.74 4.97 16.98
C ASP A 444 24.21 4.70 16.69
N CYS A 445 24.51 4.14 15.51
CA CYS A 445 25.87 4.06 15.01
C CYS A 445 26.50 5.44 14.81
N ALA A 446 25.79 6.37 14.16
CA ALA A 446 26.26 7.74 13.96
C ALA A 446 26.53 8.46 15.29
N ILE A 447 25.61 8.37 16.27
CA ILE A 447 25.77 8.99 17.58
C ILE A 447 27.00 8.43 18.32
N LYS A 448 27.23 7.11 18.25
CA LYS A 448 28.43 6.49 18.84
C LYS A 448 29.72 6.98 18.19
N ILE A 449 29.71 7.22 16.88
CA ILE A 449 30.85 7.82 16.16
C ILE A 449 31.05 9.26 16.63
N ALA A 450 29.98 10.07 16.66
CA ALA A 450 30.05 11.47 17.09
C ALA A 450 30.60 11.66 18.50
N GLY A 451 30.20 10.80 19.45
CA GLY A 451 30.69 10.87 20.83
C GLY A 451 32.15 10.46 21.03
N ARG A 452 32.83 9.99 19.98
CA ARG A 452 34.26 9.63 19.98
C ARG A 452 35.11 10.63 19.17
N LEU A 453 34.51 11.71 18.65
CA LEU A 453 35.12 12.87 18.02
C LEU A 453 35.09 14.07 18.98
#